data_AF-A0A931ATW4-F1
#
_entry.id   AF-A0A931ATW4-F1
#
_cell.length_a   1.000
_cell.length_b   1.000
_cell.length_c   1.000
_cell.angle_alpha   90.00
_cell.angle_beta   90.00
_cell.angle_gamma   90.00
#
_symmetry.space_group_name_H-M   'P 1'
#
loop_
_entity.id
_entity.type
_entity.pdbx_description
1 polymer ?
#
loop_
_entity_poly.entity_id
_entity_poly.type
_entity_poly.pdbx_seq_one_letter_code
_entity_poly.pdbx_strand_id
1 'polypeptide(L)'
;MNKKLFLTEQEYFNYFKQFYSDTFFSSRYPLICEEMKDICTEVKQKIKQINSDNYFKTHSEILALDSRMQIILSLVDMKELSEQDILKFSKNDYKYYFTELCGFNIRDKTPCSLYFSIK
;
A
#
# COMPACT_ATOMS: atom_id res chain seq x y z
N MET A 1 18.77 -3.28 11.15
CA MET A 1 17.83 -3.15 10.02
C MET A 1 18.07 -1.78 9.39
N ASN A 2 18.67 -1.71 8.20
CA ASN A 2 18.96 -0.42 7.56
C ASN A 2 17.63 0.23 7.17
N LYS A 3 17.29 1.34 7.82
CA LYS A 3 16.03 2.07 7.57
C LYS A 3 16.16 2.74 6.20
N LYS A 4 15.62 2.11 5.16
CA LYS A 4 15.58 2.71 3.82
C LYS A 4 14.52 3.80 3.86
N LEU A 5 14.95 5.02 4.14
CA LEU A 5 14.10 6.20 3.99
C LEU A 5 13.99 6.49 2.50
N PHE A 6 12.76 6.60 2.00
CA PHE A 6 12.52 7.06 0.64
C PHE A 6 12.47 8.59 0.69
N LEU A 7 13.42 9.25 0.03
CA LEU A 7 13.51 10.71 -0.01
C LEU A 7 12.91 11.27 -1.32
N THR A 8 12.69 10.41 -2.31
CA THR A 8 12.13 10.77 -3.62
C THR A 8 11.01 9.84 -4.07
N GLU A 9 10.13 10.37 -4.92
CA GLU A 9 9.09 9.60 -5.63
C GLU A 9 9.70 8.39 -6.36
N GLN A 10 10.85 8.60 -7.03
CA GLN A 10 11.51 7.56 -7.80
C GLN A 10 12.00 6.41 -6.92
N GLU A 11 12.60 6.70 -5.76
CA GLU A 11 13.03 5.67 -4.82
C GLU A 11 11.86 4.86 -4.27
N TYR A 12 10.75 5.53 -3.93
CA TYR A 12 9.54 4.88 -3.44
C TYR A 12 8.98 3.90 -4.47
N PHE A 13 8.75 4.33 -5.72
CA PHE A 13 8.20 3.43 -6.74
C PHE A 13 9.20 2.38 -7.22
N ASN A 14 10.51 2.67 -7.21
CA ASN A 14 11.52 1.67 -7.56
C ASN A 14 11.54 0.51 -6.55
N TYR A 15 11.27 0.79 -5.27
CA TYR A 15 11.15 -0.27 -4.26
C TYR A 15 10.03 -1.26 -4.61
N PHE A 16 8.87 -0.81 -5.06
CA PHE A 16 7.81 -1.74 -5.45
C PHE A 16 8.02 -2.35 -6.83
N LYS A 17 8.61 -1.57 -7.75
CA LYS A 17 8.93 -2.03 -9.11
C LYS A 17 9.84 -3.25 -9.13
N GLN A 18 10.75 -3.37 -8.17
CA GLN A 18 11.66 -4.52 -8.13
C GLN A 18 10.91 -5.86 -8.02
N PHE A 19 9.73 -5.89 -7.39
CA PHE A 19 8.95 -7.13 -7.22
C PHE A 19 8.31 -7.56 -8.55
N TYR A 20 7.54 -6.69 -9.19
CA TYR A 20 6.87 -7.04 -10.45
C TYR A 20 7.78 -7.00 -11.68
N SER A 21 9.03 -6.54 -11.54
CA SER A 21 10.06 -6.67 -12.59
C SER A 21 10.94 -7.90 -12.40
N ASP A 22 10.86 -8.58 -11.25
CA ASP A 22 11.58 -9.82 -11.00
C ASP A 22 10.86 -10.98 -11.71
N THR A 23 11.59 -11.73 -12.52
CA THR A 23 11.01 -12.79 -13.37
C THR A 23 10.51 -13.98 -12.57
N PHE A 24 11.15 -14.30 -11.44
CA PHE A 24 10.74 -15.40 -10.58
C PHE A 24 9.45 -15.03 -9.83
N PHE A 25 9.43 -13.84 -9.24
CA PHE A 25 8.29 -13.32 -8.51
C PHE A 25 7.07 -13.15 -9.43
N SER A 26 7.25 -12.54 -10.61
CA SER A 26 6.16 -12.36 -11.58
C SER A 26 5.63 -13.67 -12.16
N SER A 27 6.47 -14.69 -12.31
CA SER A 27 6.01 -16.03 -12.72
C SER A 27 5.19 -16.72 -11.62
N ARG A 28 5.52 -16.47 -10.35
CA ARG A 28 4.86 -17.09 -9.21
C ARG A 28 3.60 -16.36 -8.77
N TYR A 29 3.58 -15.03 -8.90
CA TYR A 29 2.52 -14.16 -8.40
C TYR A 29 2.07 -13.12 -9.45
N PRO A 30 1.52 -13.57 -10.59
CA PRO A 30 1.11 -12.68 -11.68
C PRO A 30 0.01 -11.68 -11.29
N LEU A 31 -0.99 -12.09 -10.50
CA LEU A 31 -2.12 -11.23 -10.10
C LEU A 31 -1.66 -10.16 -9.12
N ILE A 32 -0.78 -10.51 -8.18
CA ILE A 32 -0.17 -9.54 -7.27
C ILE A 32 0.67 -8.53 -8.05
N CYS A 33 1.44 -8.97 -9.05
CA CYS A 33 2.24 -8.08 -9.87
C CYS A 33 1.39 -7.08 -10.65
N GLU A 34 0.27 -7.52 -11.22
CA GLU A 34 -0.70 -6.66 -11.89
C GLU A 34 -1.27 -5.62 -10.92
N GLU A 35 -1.77 -6.06 -9.76
CA GLU A 35 -2.33 -5.13 -8.75
C GLU A 35 -1.28 -4.13 -8.24
N MET A 36 -0.05 -4.56 -7.94
CA MET A 36 1.02 -3.64 -7.50
C MET A 36 1.34 -2.58 -8.55
N LYS A 37 1.35 -2.96 -9.83
CA LYS A 37 1.60 -2.06 -10.96
C LYS A 37 0.45 -1.06 -11.12
N ASP A 38 -0.78 -1.53 -10.96
CA ASP A 38 -1.99 -0.68 -11.03
C ASP A 38 -2.02 0.32 -9.88
N ILE A 39 -1.76 -0.13 -8.64
CA ILE A 39 -1.63 0.75 -7.48
C ILE A 39 -0.54 1.81 -7.71
N CYS A 40 0.65 1.41 -8.17
CA CYS A 40 1.72 2.37 -8.47
C CYS A 40 1.29 3.41 -9.53
N THR A 41 0.53 2.99 -10.53
CA THR A 41 0.03 3.87 -11.59
C THR A 41 -1.03 4.83 -11.03
N GLU A 42 -1.95 4.33 -10.21
CA GLU A 42 -2.99 5.13 -9.58
C GLU A 42 -2.41 6.18 -8.64
N VAL A 43 -1.46 5.81 -7.78
CA VAL A 43 -0.78 6.77 -6.87
C VAL A 43 -0.12 7.89 -7.68
N LYS A 44 0.60 7.57 -8.77
CA LYS A 44 1.21 8.59 -9.65
C LYS A 44 0.18 9.51 -10.28
N GLN A 45 -0.97 8.98 -10.71
CA GLN A 45 -2.04 9.79 -11.27
C GLN A 45 -2.65 10.72 -10.21
N LYS A 46 -2.92 10.20 -9.01
CA LYS A 46 -3.42 10.99 -7.88
C LYS A 46 -2.47 12.12 -7.52
N ILE A 47 -1.17 11.85 -7.39
CA ILE A 47 -0.14 12.87 -7.09
C ILE A 47 -0.20 14.04 -8.09
N LYS A 48 -0.32 13.74 -9.40
CA LYS A 48 -0.39 14.76 -10.46
C LYS A 48 -1.63 15.65 -10.38
N GLN A 49 -2.69 15.19 -9.73
CA GLN A 49 -3.96 15.90 -9.61
C GLN A 49 -4.08 16.67 -8.28
N ILE A 50 -3.09 16.55 -7.37
CA ILE A 50 -3.12 17.21 -6.06
C ILE A 50 -3.11 18.73 -6.22
N ASN A 51 -4.01 19.39 -5.50
CA ASN A 51 -4.04 20.84 -5.29
C ASN A 51 -4.55 21.16 -3.87
N SER A 52 -4.66 22.45 -3.54
CA SER A 52 -5.13 22.92 -2.22
C SER A 52 -6.52 22.39 -1.85
N ASP A 53 -7.38 22.20 -2.83
CA ASP A 53 -8.80 21.93 -2.62
C ASP A 53 -9.06 20.43 -2.41
N ASN A 54 -8.23 19.58 -3.00
CA ASN A 54 -8.37 18.13 -2.91
C ASN A 54 -7.31 17.42 -2.06
N TYR A 55 -6.32 18.15 -1.52
CA TYR A 55 -5.16 17.57 -0.82
C TYR A 55 -5.54 16.49 0.20
N PHE A 56 -6.42 16.81 1.16
CA PHE A 56 -6.78 15.87 2.23
C PHE A 56 -7.46 14.60 1.70
N LYS A 57 -8.33 14.73 0.70
CA LYS A 57 -9.01 13.59 0.09
C LYS A 57 -8.01 12.74 -0.69
N THR A 58 -7.21 13.36 -1.54
CA THR A 58 -6.23 12.65 -2.37
C THR A 58 -5.15 11.98 -1.52
N HIS A 59 -4.71 12.64 -0.45
CA HIS A 59 -3.77 12.08 0.54
C HIS A 59 -4.34 10.83 1.22
N SER A 60 -5.61 10.90 1.67
CA SER A 60 -6.36 9.77 2.25
C SER A 60 -6.41 8.57 1.30
N GLU A 61 -6.69 8.79 0.02
CA GLU A 61 -6.75 7.75 -0.99
C GLU A 61 -5.35 7.17 -1.30
N ILE A 62 -4.30 8.00 -1.30
CA ILE A 62 -2.92 7.51 -1.44
C ILE A 62 -2.50 6.64 -0.25
N LEU A 63 -2.87 7.02 0.98
CA LEU A 63 -2.61 6.21 2.17
C LEU A 63 -3.35 4.87 2.13
N ALA A 64 -4.58 4.84 1.60
CA ALA A 64 -5.30 3.60 1.37
C ALA A 64 -4.52 2.68 0.41
N LEU A 65 -4.06 3.22 -0.71
CA LEU A 65 -3.29 2.49 -1.72
C LEU A 65 -1.95 1.97 -1.18
N ASP A 66 -1.21 2.78 -0.40
CA ASP A 66 0.01 2.33 0.25
C ASP A 66 -0.29 1.22 1.27
N SER A 67 -1.32 1.38 2.12
CA SER A 67 -1.73 0.33 3.07
C SER A 67 -2.01 -1.01 2.38
N ARG A 68 -2.68 -0.98 1.22
CA ARG A 68 -2.91 -2.18 0.41
C ARG A 68 -1.60 -2.83 -0.04
N MET A 69 -0.65 -2.05 -0.52
CA MET A 69 0.68 -2.54 -0.93
C MET A 69 1.44 -3.15 0.23
N GLN A 70 1.39 -2.54 1.41
CA GLN A 70 2.05 -3.07 2.59
C GLN A 70 1.42 -4.39 3.06
N ILE A 71 0.08 -4.50 3.04
CA ILE A 71 -0.61 -5.76 3.35
C ILE A 71 -0.17 -6.86 2.37
N ILE A 72 -0.15 -6.58 1.07
CA ILE A 72 0.31 -7.53 0.05
C ILE A 72 1.73 -8.03 0.38
N LEU A 73 2.67 -7.13 0.64
CA LEU A 73 4.06 -7.49 0.97
C LEU A 73 4.17 -8.27 2.28
N SER A 74 3.31 -8.01 3.27
CA SER A 74 3.31 -8.74 4.54
C SER A 74 2.79 -10.17 4.42
N LEU A 75 1.95 -10.44 3.42
CA LEU A 75 1.26 -11.72 3.26
C LEU A 75 1.86 -12.61 2.15
N VAL A 76 2.64 -12.05 1.22
CA VAL A 76 3.15 -12.80 0.04
C VAL A 76 4.07 -13.98 0.39
N ASP A 77 4.73 -13.91 1.55
CA ASP A 77 5.60 -14.97 2.07
C ASP A 77 4.82 -16.07 2.82
N MET A 78 3.52 -15.89 3.08
CA MET A 78 2.66 -16.89 3.72
C MET A 78 2.26 -17.96 2.70
N LYS A 79 2.72 -19.19 2.91
CA LYS A 79 2.56 -20.28 1.93
C LYS A 79 1.13 -20.80 1.85
N GLU A 80 0.33 -20.54 2.87
CA GLU A 80 -1.04 -20.99 3.02
C GLU A 80 -2.05 -20.11 2.26
N LEU A 81 -1.63 -18.92 1.80
CA LEU A 81 -2.50 -17.95 1.14
C LEU A 81 -2.34 -17.99 -0.38
N SER A 82 -3.48 -18.00 -1.07
CA SER A 82 -3.49 -17.76 -2.52
C SER A 82 -3.33 -16.27 -2.84
N GLU A 83 -2.95 -15.94 -4.08
CA GLU A 83 -2.94 -14.54 -4.53
C GLU A 83 -4.30 -13.87 -4.34
N GLN A 84 -5.39 -14.59 -4.60
CA GLN A 84 -6.75 -14.06 -4.46
C GLN A 84 -7.08 -13.72 -3.01
N ASP A 85 -6.64 -14.55 -2.06
CA ASP A 85 -6.82 -14.30 -0.63
C ASP A 85 -6.03 -13.06 -0.19
N ILE A 86 -4.76 -12.97 -0.60
CA ILE A 86 -3.90 -11.82 -0.30
C ILE A 86 -4.52 -10.53 -0.84
N LEU A 87 -4.95 -10.53 -2.10
CA LEU A 87 -5.58 -9.37 -2.73
C LEU A 87 -6.90 -9.01 -2.04
N LYS A 88 -7.70 -10.00 -1.63
CA LYS A 88 -8.93 -9.79 -0.87
C LYS A 88 -8.66 -9.17 0.50
N PHE A 89 -7.68 -9.67 1.25
CA PHE A 89 -7.30 -9.11 2.55
C PHE A 89 -6.79 -7.68 2.40
N SER A 90 -5.94 -7.41 1.41
CA SER A 90 -5.48 -6.04 1.13
C SER A 90 -6.66 -5.08 0.90
N LYS A 91 -7.70 -5.50 0.18
CA LYS A 91 -8.88 -4.68 -0.13
C LYS A 91 -9.81 -4.47 1.06
N ASN A 92 -9.85 -5.41 2.01
CA ASN A 92 -10.74 -5.33 3.17
C ASN A 92 -10.09 -4.62 4.37
N ASP A 93 -8.80 -4.83 4.57
CA ASP A 93 -8.14 -4.51 5.85
C ASP A 93 -7.28 -3.24 5.80
N TYR A 94 -7.14 -2.60 4.62
CA TYR A 94 -6.29 -1.42 4.43
C TYR A 94 -6.59 -0.26 5.38
N LYS A 95 -7.85 -0.12 5.82
CA LYS A 95 -8.28 0.96 6.73
C LYS A 95 -7.67 0.82 8.12
N TYR A 96 -7.32 -0.40 8.53
CA TYR A 96 -6.81 -0.71 9.85
C TYR A 96 -5.28 -0.85 9.87
N TYR A 97 -4.64 -1.01 8.71
CA TYR A 97 -3.20 -1.28 8.61
C TYR A 97 -2.34 -0.30 9.40
N PHE A 98 -2.46 1.01 9.14
CA PHE A 98 -1.65 2.00 9.84
C PHE A 98 -2.02 2.17 11.31
N THR A 99 -3.30 1.98 11.66
CA THR A 99 -3.72 2.06 13.06
C THR A 99 -3.13 0.90 13.88
N GLU A 100 -3.13 -0.30 13.32
CA GLU A 100 -2.55 -1.49 13.94
C GLU A 100 -1.03 -1.38 14.06
N LEU A 101 -0.35 -0.86 13.03
CA LEU A 101 1.09 -0.57 13.10
C LEU A 101 1.45 0.42 14.22
N CYS A 102 0.55 1.33 14.57
CA CYS A 102 0.73 2.26 15.67
C CYS A 102 0.29 1.71 17.02
N GLY A 103 -0.08 0.42 17.10
CA GLY A 103 -0.48 -0.26 18.33
C GLY A 103 -1.94 -0.04 18.74
N PHE A 104 -2.76 0.54 17.85
CA PHE A 104 -4.20 0.68 18.09
C PHE A 104 -4.94 -0.58 17.61
N ASN A 105 -5.84 -1.08 18.43
CA ASN A 105 -6.81 -2.08 18.03
C ASN A 105 -7.98 -1.42 17.28
N ILE A 106 -8.76 -2.23 16.56
CA ILE A 106 -9.98 -1.79 15.85
C ILE A 106 -10.99 -1.07 16.76
N ARG A 107 -10.95 -1.32 18.07
CA ARG A 107 -11.86 -0.71 19.07
C ARG A 107 -11.35 0.60 19.66
N ASP A 108 -10.10 0.95 19.41
CA ASP A 108 -9.48 2.10 20.02
C ASP A 108 -9.87 3.39 19.28
N LYS A 109 -10.03 4.48 20.05
CA LYS A 109 -10.17 5.81 19.45
C LYS A 109 -8.81 6.25 18.95
N THR A 110 -8.70 6.48 17.65
CA THR A 110 -7.48 6.99 17.04
C THR A 110 -7.42 8.52 17.13
N PRO A 111 -6.22 9.11 17.28
CA PRO A 111 -6.04 10.56 17.19
C PRO A 111 -6.53 11.14 15.85
N CYS A 112 -6.97 12.39 15.86
CA CYS A 112 -7.23 13.13 14.62
C CYS A 112 -5.89 13.41 13.92
N SER A 113 -5.50 12.53 13.01
CA SER A 113 -4.22 12.55 12.29
C SER A 113 -4.43 12.27 10.81
N LEU A 114 -3.64 12.92 9.96
CA LEU A 114 -3.60 12.64 8.52
C LEU A 114 -3.36 11.16 8.24
N TYR A 115 -2.47 10.52 9.01
CA TYR A 115 -2.12 9.11 8.87
C TYR A 115 -3.27 8.13 9.14
N PHE A 116 -4.27 8.55 9.93
CA PHE A 116 -5.45 7.74 10.24
C PHE A 116 -6.69 8.20 9.48
N SER A 117 -6.54 9.21 8.62
CA SER A 117 -7.61 9.73 7.78
C SER A 117 -7.72 8.91 6.49
N ILE A 118 -7.93 7.60 6.60
CA ILE A 118 -8.04 6.67 5.45
C ILE A 118 -9.52 6.44 5.12
N LYS A 119 -9.89 6.46 3.83
CA LYS A 119 -11.27 6.26 3.38
C LYS A 119 -11.47 4.98 2.57
#